data_AF-A0A9P1FDQ1-F1
#
_entry.id   AF-A0A9P1FDQ1-F1
#
_cell.length_a   1.000
_cell.length_b   1.000
_cell.length_c   1.000
_cell.angle_alpha   90.00
_cell.angle_beta   90.00
_cell.angle_gamma   90.00
#
_symmetry.space_group_name_H-M   'P 1'
#
loop_
_entity.id
_entity.type
_entity.pdbx_description
1 polymer ?
#
loop_
_entity_poly.entity_id
_entity_poly.type
_entity_poly.pdbx_seq_one_letter_code
_entity_poly.pdbx_strand_id
1 'polypeptide(L)'
;MWSLSLVALFSVGVANGQGVTELKAHIQSLRNQIIEQRELIKVQEDRLVEAETAEARRLQLNSYVTVADANVEFGKLDTASLGGALDSFWLCLCGSLVMFMHAGFAMLETGSCRAKNASNVLMKNLVNVCVGTIGWWLLGWGIAYGSKNGTDFFGTDGFVGQHFYTRDASGNIQPLASCDDSGCQSTLALGRPVDATAGSVNLELERCSQLFSAEKADPTLYALYASCTMLSWFFQWAFCTAGATIVSGAVAERVKGPTYAAFAFVMTSFIYPVVVSATWGGGWLASEGGPGAGYMDFAGSGVVHLTGGIAGLAGTIVLGPRKGRFEYPEDFEAHNLPLVVFGTFALWFGWYGFNPGSTLTMKSGTDGALAAQVAMNTTLAAAAGECEIFGSSACQMMNIIYIYMYIISYII
;
A
#
# COMPACT_ATOMS: atom_id res chain seq x y z
N MET A 1 35.44 13.84 105.42
CA MET A 1 36.64 14.71 105.58
C MET A 1 37.46 14.45 104.34
N TRP A 2 37.40 15.24 103.27
CA TRP A 2 38.12 16.50 103.10
C TRP A 2 37.30 17.49 102.24
N SER A 3 36.25 18.07 102.84
CA SER A 3 35.86 19.45 102.52
C SER A 3 36.92 20.35 103.14
N LEU A 4 37.63 21.16 102.33
CA LEU A 4 38.36 22.42 102.66
C LEU A 4 39.61 22.70 101.81
N SER A 5 40.08 21.81 100.93
CA SER A 5 41.34 22.05 100.19
C SER A 5 41.20 22.71 98.80
N LEU A 6 39.99 22.79 98.24
CA LEU A 6 39.76 23.39 96.91
C LEU A 6 39.50 24.91 96.94
N VAL A 7 39.24 25.48 98.12
CA VAL A 7 38.92 26.92 98.26
C VAL A 7 40.18 27.79 98.47
N ALA A 8 41.31 27.20 98.85
CA ALA A 8 42.56 27.94 99.12
C ALA A 8 43.44 28.19 97.87
N LEU A 9 43.19 27.50 96.75
CA LEU A 9 43.92 27.75 95.49
C LEU A 9 43.29 28.87 94.65
N PHE A 10 42.06 29.27 94.93
CA PHE A 10 41.40 30.38 94.23
C PHE A 10 41.77 31.76 94.80
N SER A 11 42.33 31.82 96.01
CA SER A 11 42.61 33.08 96.73
C SER A 11 44.08 33.52 96.69
N VAL A 12 45.00 32.75 96.09
CA VAL A 12 46.39 33.18 95.84
C VAL A 12 46.63 33.59 94.38
N GLY A 13 45.79 33.15 93.44
CA GLY A 13 45.91 33.50 92.01
C GLY A 13 45.39 34.90 91.63
N VAL A 14 44.76 35.62 92.55
CA VAL A 14 44.16 36.95 92.30
C VAL A 14 45.09 38.11 92.68
N ALA A 15 46.26 37.83 93.28
CA ALA A 15 47.18 38.86 93.78
C ALA A 15 48.28 39.30 92.79
N ASN A 16 48.48 38.62 91.66
CA ASN A 16 49.34 39.08 90.57
C ASN A 16 48.57 38.95 89.26
N GLY A 17 48.22 40.07 88.62
CA GLY A 17 47.39 40.15 87.41
C GLY A 17 47.86 39.37 86.17
N GLN A 18 48.90 38.54 86.28
CA GLN A 18 49.49 37.68 85.26
C GLN A 18 48.59 36.48 84.86
N GLY A 19 47.94 35.81 85.82
CA GLY A 19 47.08 34.64 85.51
C GLY A 19 45.82 34.99 84.69
N VAL A 20 45.26 36.19 84.93
CA VAL A 20 44.13 36.71 84.16
C VAL A 20 44.56 37.17 82.77
N THR A 21 45.80 37.64 82.60
CA THR A 21 46.32 38.04 81.28
C THR A 21 46.63 36.84 80.40
N GLU A 22 47.23 35.78 80.94
CA GLU A 22 47.48 34.53 80.21
C GLU A 22 46.18 33.83 79.81
N LEU A 23 45.19 33.76 80.71
CA LEU A 23 43.88 33.20 80.39
C LEU A 23 43.17 34.01 79.29
N LYS A 24 43.25 35.35 79.32
CA LYS A 24 42.70 36.21 78.26
C LYS A 24 43.42 35.99 76.92
N ALA A 25 44.74 35.82 76.92
CA ALA A 25 45.50 35.50 75.71
C ALA A 25 45.12 34.14 75.12
N HIS A 26 44.93 33.12 75.99
CA HIS A 26 44.50 31.79 75.57
C HIS A 26 43.07 31.78 75.01
N ILE A 27 42.14 32.52 75.64
CA ILE A 27 40.78 32.72 75.14
C ILE A 27 40.79 33.42 73.77
N GLN A 28 41.66 34.42 73.59
CA GLN A 28 41.77 35.11 72.30
C GLN A 28 42.35 34.20 71.21
N SER A 29 43.34 33.37 71.55
CA SER A 29 43.87 32.35 70.64
C SER A 29 42.80 31.34 70.23
N LEU A 30 42.02 30.82 71.19
CA LEU A 30 40.93 29.90 70.91
C LEU A 30 39.83 30.54 70.05
N ARG A 31 39.50 31.82 70.29
CA ARG A 31 38.56 32.56 69.44
C ARG A 31 39.05 32.66 68.00
N ASN A 32 40.32 32.98 67.80
CA ASN A 32 40.91 33.06 66.47
C ASN A 32 40.89 31.69 65.76
N GLN A 33 41.22 30.61 66.47
CA GLN A 33 41.13 29.25 65.93
C GLN A 33 39.69 28.85 65.56
N ILE A 34 38.70 29.23 66.37
CA ILE A 34 37.28 28.98 66.05
C ILE A 34 36.84 29.74 64.81
N ILE A 35 37.32 30.98 64.61
CA ILE A 35 37.01 31.78 63.42
C ILE A 35 37.61 31.10 62.18
N GLU A 36 38.87 30.69 62.24
CA GLU A 36 39.56 30.00 61.14
C GLU A 36 38.88 28.66 60.80
N GLN A 37 38.51 27.87 61.80
CA GLN A 37 37.76 26.62 61.59
C GLN A 37 36.39 26.86 60.97
N ARG A 38 35.68 27.94 61.34
CA ARG A 38 34.40 28.31 60.71
C ARG A 38 34.56 28.69 59.24
N GLU A 39 35.64 29.36 58.88
CA GLU A 39 35.91 29.69 57.47
C GLU A 39 36.23 28.43 56.66
N LEU A 40 37.03 27.51 57.22
CA LEU A 40 37.32 26.23 56.58
C LEU A 40 36.07 25.37 56.36
N ILE A 41 35.15 25.35 57.34
CA ILE A 41 33.88 24.62 57.23
C ILE A 41 33.02 25.23 56.12
N LYS A 42 32.91 26.56 56.04
CA LYS A 42 32.17 27.22 54.94
C LYS A 42 32.71 26.85 53.56
N VAL A 43 34.03 26.86 53.40
CA VAL A 43 34.68 26.47 52.13
C VAL A 43 34.47 24.98 51.81
N GLN A 44 34.27 24.13 52.81
CA GLN A 44 33.88 22.73 52.58
C GLN A 44 32.40 22.59 52.22
N GLU A 45 31.51 23.32 52.89
CA GLU A 45 30.07 23.36 52.56
C GLU A 45 29.85 23.85 51.12
N ASP A 46 30.51 24.94 50.71
CA ASP A 46 30.39 25.47 49.35
C ASP A 46 30.85 24.45 48.29
N ARG A 47 31.95 23.73 48.55
CA ARG A 47 32.45 22.66 47.66
C ARG A 47 31.51 21.46 47.59
N LEU A 48 30.82 21.12 48.68
CA LEU A 48 29.84 20.03 48.69
C LEU A 48 28.60 20.42 47.89
N VAL A 49 28.11 21.67 48.01
CA VAL A 49 26.99 22.17 47.22
C VAL A 49 27.33 22.21 45.72
N GLU A 50 28.56 22.61 45.36
CA GLU A 50 29.02 22.59 43.98
C GLU A 50 29.14 21.15 43.42
N ALA A 51 29.59 20.19 44.23
CA ALA A 51 29.65 18.79 43.85
C ALA A 51 28.25 18.18 43.67
N GLU A 52 27.30 18.46 44.58
CA GLU A 52 25.92 17.97 44.51
C GLU A 52 25.19 18.54 43.28
N THR A 53 25.38 19.83 42.99
CA THR A 53 24.80 20.46 41.79
C THR A 53 25.43 19.94 40.50
N ALA A 54 26.73 19.62 40.51
CA ALA A 54 27.40 18.97 39.38
C ALA A 54 26.89 17.52 39.15
N GLU A 55 26.64 16.77 40.22
CA GLU A 55 26.07 15.42 40.14
C GLU A 55 24.61 15.42 39.67
N ALA A 56 23.79 16.34 40.19
CA ALA A 56 22.42 16.56 39.72
C ALA A 56 22.39 16.94 38.23
N ARG A 57 23.32 17.79 37.78
CA ARG A 57 23.48 18.14 36.37
C ARG A 57 23.93 16.95 35.52
N ARG A 58 24.80 16.08 36.03
CA ARG A 58 25.19 14.82 35.38
C ARG A 58 24.03 13.85 35.24
N LEU A 59 23.21 13.69 36.28
CA LEU A 59 22.03 12.81 36.25
C LEU A 59 20.99 13.31 35.24
N GLN A 60 20.76 14.63 35.17
CA GLN A 60 19.91 15.22 34.13
C GLN A 60 20.53 15.04 32.73
N LEU A 61 21.83 15.26 32.56
CA LEU A 61 22.47 15.08 31.26
C LEU A 61 22.39 13.61 30.80
N ASN A 62 22.62 12.65 31.69
CA ASN A 62 22.50 11.23 31.40
C ASN A 62 21.07 10.84 31.04
N SER A 63 20.03 11.41 31.68
CA SER A 63 18.65 11.14 31.30
C SER A 63 18.26 11.77 29.96
N TYR A 64 18.79 12.94 29.62
CA TYR A 64 18.63 13.53 28.30
C TYR A 64 19.34 12.72 27.21
N VAL A 65 20.54 12.21 27.50
CA VAL A 65 21.30 11.35 26.57
C VAL A 65 20.56 10.03 26.36
N THR A 66 20.05 9.36 27.41
CA THR A 66 19.30 8.11 27.22
C THR A 66 17.98 8.30 26.47
N VAL A 67 17.28 9.43 26.65
CA VAL A 67 16.08 9.76 25.87
C VAL A 67 16.45 10.11 24.42
N ALA A 68 17.55 10.82 24.19
CA ALA A 68 18.05 11.09 22.85
C ALA A 68 18.48 9.80 22.13
N ASP A 69 19.19 8.90 22.81
CA ASP A 69 19.62 7.61 22.29
C ASP A 69 18.43 6.66 22.06
N ALA A 70 17.43 6.67 22.94
CA ALA A 70 16.17 5.94 22.74
C ALA A 70 15.35 6.51 21.57
N ASN A 71 15.32 7.84 21.39
CA ASN A 71 14.70 8.46 20.22
C ASN A 71 15.49 8.19 18.93
N VAL A 72 16.80 7.98 19.01
CA VAL A 72 17.66 7.56 17.90
C VAL A 72 17.47 6.07 17.58
N GLU A 73 17.27 5.20 18.57
CA GLU A 73 16.92 3.78 18.33
C GLU A 73 15.48 3.60 17.85
N PHE A 74 14.51 4.36 18.36
CA PHE A 74 13.13 4.35 17.86
C PHE A 74 13.02 5.02 16.48
N GLY A 75 13.87 6.02 16.22
CA GLY A 75 14.07 6.62 14.89
C GLY A 75 14.82 5.73 13.89
N LYS A 76 15.37 4.60 14.35
CA LYS A 76 15.96 3.53 13.51
C LYS A 76 14.96 2.40 13.21
N LEU A 77 13.68 2.51 13.60
CA LEU A 77 12.64 1.79 12.87
C LEU A 77 12.61 2.42 11.49
N ASP A 78 13.42 1.86 10.59
CA ASP A 78 13.76 2.41 9.29
C ASP A 78 12.48 2.87 8.59
N THR A 79 12.27 4.19 8.53
CA THR A 79 11.06 4.79 7.97
C THR A 79 10.79 4.30 6.54
N ALA A 80 11.83 3.87 5.83
CA ALA A 80 11.71 3.21 4.54
C ALA A 80 11.08 1.81 4.69
N SER A 81 11.58 0.95 5.59
CA SER A 81 10.98 -0.37 5.88
C SER A 81 9.50 -0.29 6.28
N LEU A 82 9.10 0.71 7.07
CA LEU A 82 7.70 0.93 7.45
C LEU A 82 6.86 1.38 6.23
N GLY A 83 7.39 2.28 5.41
CA GLY A 83 6.74 2.70 4.17
C GLY A 83 6.50 1.55 3.20
N GLY A 84 7.50 0.68 3.00
CA GLY A 84 7.36 -0.51 2.16
C GLY A 84 6.34 -1.52 2.70
N ALA A 85 6.28 -1.69 4.02
CA ALA A 85 5.27 -2.54 4.65
C ALA A 85 3.84 -1.98 4.46
N LEU A 86 3.67 -0.66 4.55
CA LEU A 86 2.39 0.02 4.31
C LEU A 86 1.95 -0.10 2.84
N ASP A 87 2.86 0.10 1.89
CA ASP A 87 2.58 -0.10 0.46
C ASP A 87 2.20 -1.55 0.17
N SER A 88 2.91 -2.50 0.78
CA SER A 88 2.61 -3.93 0.67
C SER A 88 1.25 -4.30 1.23
N PHE A 89 0.92 -3.80 2.42
CA PHE A 89 -0.39 -3.98 3.02
C PHE A 89 -1.49 -3.38 2.15
N TRP A 90 -1.29 -2.14 1.67
CA TRP A 90 -2.23 -1.41 0.83
C TRP A 90 -2.56 -2.18 -0.46
N LEU A 91 -1.54 -2.62 -1.19
CA LEU A 91 -1.74 -3.34 -2.45
C LEU A 91 -2.27 -4.76 -2.26
N CYS A 92 -1.90 -5.47 -1.19
CA CYS A 92 -2.50 -6.75 -0.84
C CYS A 92 -4.00 -6.61 -0.51
N LEU A 93 -4.36 -5.59 0.27
CA LEU A 93 -5.75 -5.29 0.59
C LEU A 93 -6.53 -4.92 -0.66
N CYS A 94 -6.01 -3.98 -1.45
CA CYS A 94 -6.65 -3.50 -2.67
C CYS A 94 -6.80 -4.62 -3.71
N GLY A 95 -5.77 -5.44 -3.95
CA GLY A 95 -5.85 -6.59 -4.85
C GLY A 95 -6.87 -7.63 -4.38
N SER A 96 -7.02 -7.83 -3.07
CA SER A 96 -8.04 -8.72 -2.51
C SER A 96 -9.46 -8.19 -2.71
N LEU A 97 -9.66 -6.87 -2.59
CA LEU A 97 -10.94 -6.21 -2.90
C LEU A 97 -11.27 -6.29 -4.40
N VAL A 98 -10.28 -6.14 -5.28
CA VAL A 98 -10.48 -6.34 -6.72
C VAL A 98 -10.82 -7.79 -7.03
N MET A 99 -10.15 -8.76 -6.40
CA MET A 99 -10.51 -10.17 -6.51
C MET A 99 -11.97 -10.43 -6.06
N PHE A 100 -12.45 -9.72 -5.03
CA PHE A 100 -13.83 -9.81 -4.58
C PHE A 100 -14.85 -9.32 -5.62
N MET A 101 -14.43 -8.47 -6.58
CA MET A 101 -15.30 -8.08 -7.70
C MET A 101 -15.78 -9.27 -8.52
N HIS A 102 -15.01 -10.37 -8.60
CA HIS A 102 -15.45 -11.59 -9.31
C HIS A 102 -16.70 -12.20 -8.69
N ALA A 103 -16.86 -12.12 -7.37
CA ALA A 103 -18.10 -12.51 -6.72
C ALA A 103 -19.25 -11.56 -7.10
N GLY A 104 -18.96 -10.27 -7.22
CA GLY A 104 -19.90 -9.26 -7.71
C GLY A 104 -20.36 -9.51 -9.14
N PHE A 105 -19.45 -9.74 -10.07
CA PHE A 105 -19.76 -10.12 -11.46
C PHE A 105 -20.55 -11.41 -11.53
N ALA A 106 -20.15 -12.44 -10.78
CA ALA A 106 -20.88 -13.71 -10.73
C ALA A 106 -22.33 -13.53 -10.29
N MET A 107 -22.59 -12.73 -9.24
CA MET A 107 -23.94 -12.43 -8.79
C MET A 107 -24.72 -11.59 -9.81
N LEU A 108 -24.12 -10.51 -10.31
CA LEU A 108 -24.75 -9.59 -11.27
C LEU A 108 -25.14 -10.30 -12.57
N GLU A 109 -24.23 -11.08 -13.15
CA GLU A 109 -24.46 -11.80 -14.40
C GLU A 109 -25.47 -12.94 -14.21
N THR A 110 -25.36 -13.66 -13.09
CA THR A 110 -26.31 -14.74 -12.78
C THR A 110 -27.70 -14.15 -12.64
N GLY A 111 -27.89 -13.10 -11.83
CA GLY A 111 -29.20 -12.46 -11.62
C GLY A 111 -29.81 -11.88 -12.92
N SER A 112 -28.95 -11.40 -13.82
CA SER A 112 -29.34 -10.78 -15.11
C SER A 112 -29.61 -11.79 -16.24
N CYS A 113 -29.26 -13.07 -16.06
CA CYS A 113 -29.54 -14.11 -17.05
C CYS A 113 -30.88 -14.81 -16.76
N ARG A 114 -31.32 -15.69 -17.67
CA ARG A 114 -32.50 -16.54 -17.43
C ARG A 114 -32.17 -17.62 -16.40
N ALA A 115 -33.11 -17.92 -15.51
CA ALA A 115 -32.91 -18.89 -14.42
C ALA A 115 -32.33 -20.24 -14.89
N LYS A 116 -32.75 -20.74 -16.07
CA LYS A 116 -32.25 -21.99 -16.65
C LYS A 116 -30.75 -22.00 -16.98
N ASN A 117 -30.14 -20.83 -17.15
CA ASN A 117 -28.73 -20.66 -17.51
C ASN A 117 -27.86 -20.21 -16.33
N ALA A 118 -28.45 -19.93 -15.15
CA ALA A 118 -27.77 -19.41 -13.98
C ALA A 118 -26.50 -20.20 -13.63
N SER A 119 -26.61 -21.52 -13.48
CA SER A 119 -25.46 -22.38 -13.14
C SER A 119 -24.34 -22.34 -14.19
N ASN A 120 -24.69 -22.20 -15.47
CA ASN A 120 -23.70 -22.13 -16.56
C ASN A 120 -22.97 -20.78 -16.59
N VAL A 121 -23.65 -19.68 -16.24
CA VAL A 121 -23.05 -18.35 -16.12
C VAL A 121 -22.10 -18.30 -14.91
N LEU A 122 -22.54 -18.83 -13.77
CA LEU A 122 -21.72 -18.91 -12.56
C LEU A 122 -20.43 -19.72 -12.80
N MET A 123 -20.55 -20.87 -13.47
CA MET A 123 -19.38 -21.70 -13.79
C MET A 123 -18.37 -20.99 -14.70
N LYS A 124 -18.83 -20.13 -15.62
CA LYS A 124 -17.94 -19.34 -16.48
C LYS A 124 -17.16 -18.29 -15.72
N ASN A 125 -17.76 -17.64 -14.73
CA ASN A 125 -17.05 -16.70 -13.86
C ASN A 125 -15.94 -17.42 -13.07
N LEU A 126 -16.21 -18.62 -12.56
CA LEU A 126 -15.19 -19.42 -11.89
C LEU A 126 -14.06 -19.84 -12.85
N VAL A 127 -14.41 -20.34 -14.04
CA VAL A 127 -13.45 -20.71 -15.08
C VAL A 127 -12.62 -19.51 -15.51
N ASN A 128 -13.22 -18.33 -15.62
CA ASN A 128 -12.52 -17.09 -15.96
C ASN A 128 -11.38 -16.81 -14.99
N VAL A 129 -11.65 -16.89 -13.69
CA VAL A 129 -10.64 -16.67 -12.66
C VAL A 129 -9.57 -17.76 -12.73
N CYS A 130 -9.93 -19.03 -12.74
CA CYS A 130 -8.96 -20.13 -12.72
C CYS A 130 -8.06 -20.15 -13.97
N VAL A 131 -8.66 -20.14 -15.16
CA VAL A 131 -7.91 -20.18 -16.43
C VAL A 131 -7.22 -18.85 -16.68
N GLY A 132 -7.87 -17.74 -16.32
CA GLY A 132 -7.31 -16.40 -16.43
C GLY A 132 -6.02 -16.24 -15.63
N THR A 133 -6.01 -16.76 -14.39
CA THR A 133 -4.82 -16.81 -13.52
C THR A 133 -3.67 -17.57 -14.16
N ILE A 134 -3.95 -18.75 -14.72
CA ILE A 134 -2.93 -19.55 -15.40
C ILE A 134 -2.38 -18.80 -16.63
N GLY A 135 -3.24 -18.18 -17.43
CA GLY A 135 -2.82 -17.39 -18.60
C GLY A 135 -1.95 -16.19 -18.21
N TRP A 136 -2.33 -15.48 -17.16
CA TRP A 136 -1.56 -14.35 -16.63
C TRP A 136 -0.20 -14.77 -16.07
N TRP A 137 -0.15 -15.88 -15.33
CA TRP A 137 1.09 -16.41 -14.76
C TRP A 137 2.06 -16.95 -15.81
N LEU A 138 1.55 -17.69 -16.82
CA LEU A 138 2.40 -18.30 -17.84
C LEU A 138 3.00 -17.27 -18.79
N LEU A 139 2.17 -16.39 -19.32
CA LEU A 139 2.56 -15.48 -20.41
C LEU A 139 2.22 -14.02 -20.12
N GLY A 140 1.05 -13.77 -19.52
CA GLY A 140 0.50 -12.41 -19.46
C GLY A 140 1.37 -11.40 -18.71
N TRP A 141 1.94 -11.79 -17.56
CA TRP A 141 2.86 -10.92 -16.82
C TRP A 141 4.07 -10.50 -17.65
N GLY A 142 4.72 -11.47 -18.30
CA GLY A 142 5.91 -11.22 -19.12
C GLY A 142 5.64 -10.31 -20.31
N ILE A 143 4.52 -10.50 -21.02
CA ILE A 143 4.12 -9.62 -22.13
C ILE A 143 3.83 -8.19 -21.63
N ALA A 144 3.11 -8.07 -20.51
CA ALA A 144 2.67 -6.79 -19.97
C ALA A 144 3.84 -5.96 -19.41
N TYR A 145 4.63 -6.55 -18.52
CA TYR A 145 5.59 -5.84 -17.68
C TYR A 145 7.05 -6.28 -17.87
N GLY A 146 7.31 -7.24 -18.75
CA GLY A 146 8.67 -7.68 -19.07
C GLY A 146 9.50 -6.61 -19.79
N SER A 147 10.82 -6.83 -19.82
CA SER A 147 11.80 -6.00 -20.54
C SER A 147 11.48 -5.93 -22.03
N LYS A 148 11.55 -4.71 -22.56
CA LYS A 148 11.16 -4.39 -23.92
C LYS A 148 12.28 -4.52 -24.95
N ASN A 149 13.56 -4.71 -24.56
CA ASN A 149 14.72 -5.06 -25.42
C ASN A 149 14.74 -4.43 -26.85
N GLY A 150 14.34 -3.16 -27.00
CA GLY A 150 14.31 -2.45 -28.29
C GLY A 150 13.01 -2.56 -29.11
N THR A 151 11.97 -3.21 -28.58
CA THR A 151 10.61 -3.25 -29.13
C THR A 151 9.64 -2.51 -28.21
N ASP A 152 8.99 -1.44 -28.67
CA ASP A 152 8.05 -0.65 -27.86
C ASP A 152 6.66 -1.32 -27.66
N PHE A 153 6.51 -2.59 -28.06
CA PHE A 153 5.22 -3.27 -28.21
C PHE A 153 4.92 -4.30 -27.13
N PHE A 154 5.84 -5.20 -26.79
CA PHE A 154 5.63 -6.22 -25.75
C PHE A 154 6.91 -6.63 -25.04
N GLY A 155 6.76 -7.07 -23.79
CA GLY A 155 7.85 -7.61 -22.98
C GLY A 155 8.35 -8.96 -23.48
N THR A 156 9.63 -9.24 -23.25
CA THR A 156 10.35 -10.41 -23.77
C THR A 156 10.94 -11.33 -22.68
N ASP A 157 10.69 -11.03 -21.41
CA ASP A 157 11.09 -11.82 -20.24
C ASP A 157 9.93 -11.94 -19.23
N GLY A 158 10.16 -12.51 -18.04
CA GLY A 158 9.12 -12.62 -17.00
C GLY A 158 8.07 -13.71 -17.22
N PHE A 159 8.30 -14.63 -18.14
CA PHE A 159 7.38 -15.74 -18.42
C PHE A 159 7.45 -16.84 -17.36
N VAL A 160 6.33 -17.49 -17.06
CA VAL A 160 6.25 -18.64 -16.13
C VAL A 160 6.85 -18.31 -14.75
N GLY A 161 6.57 -17.10 -14.25
CA GLY A 161 7.08 -16.62 -12.96
C GLY A 161 8.60 -16.44 -12.89
N GLN A 162 9.27 -16.28 -14.02
CA GLN A 162 10.62 -15.71 -14.05
C GLN A 162 10.60 -14.36 -13.32
N HIS A 163 11.63 -14.09 -12.51
CA HIS A 163 11.78 -12.90 -11.65
C HIS A 163 11.00 -12.92 -10.31
N PHE A 164 10.23 -13.97 -9.99
CA PHE A 164 9.55 -14.07 -8.69
C PHE A 164 10.38 -14.71 -7.58
N TYR A 165 11.45 -15.44 -7.92
CA TYR A 165 12.25 -16.19 -6.97
C TYR A 165 13.75 -15.95 -7.16
N THR A 166 14.50 -15.99 -6.06
CA THR A 166 15.96 -15.95 -6.00
C THR A 166 16.53 -17.37 -5.87
N ARG A 167 17.67 -17.63 -6.53
CA ARG A 167 18.40 -18.89 -6.41
C ARG A 167 19.78 -18.67 -5.79
N ASP A 168 20.23 -19.63 -4.98
CA ASP A 168 21.61 -19.68 -4.50
C ASP A 168 22.59 -20.11 -5.62
N ALA A 169 23.89 -20.02 -5.34
CA ALA A 169 24.95 -20.46 -6.26
C ALA A 169 24.89 -21.95 -6.63
N SER A 170 24.14 -22.76 -5.87
CA SER A 170 23.90 -24.19 -6.14
C SER A 170 22.61 -24.45 -6.93
N GLY A 171 21.86 -23.40 -7.28
CA GLY A 171 20.63 -23.46 -8.06
C GLY A 171 19.36 -23.76 -7.26
N ASN A 172 19.43 -23.83 -5.92
CA ASN A 172 18.25 -24.06 -5.07
C ASN A 172 17.43 -22.78 -4.91
N ILE A 173 16.11 -22.94 -4.81
CA ILE A 173 15.20 -21.83 -4.53
C ILE A 173 15.33 -21.46 -3.06
N GLN A 174 15.69 -20.21 -2.80
CA GLN A 174 15.84 -19.68 -1.45
C GLN A 174 14.74 -18.65 -1.15
N PRO A 175 14.25 -18.55 0.10
CA PRO A 175 13.45 -17.42 0.54
C PRO A 175 14.20 -16.11 0.28
N LEU A 176 13.49 -15.07 -0.11
CA LEU A 176 14.05 -13.80 -0.60
C LEU A 176 15.12 -13.18 0.32
N ALA A 177 15.09 -13.45 1.63
CA ALA A 177 15.96 -12.88 2.66
C ALA A 177 17.24 -13.68 3.01
N SER A 178 17.57 -14.79 2.31
CA SER A 178 18.64 -15.70 2.74
C SER A 178 19.89 -15.76 1.84
N CYS A 179 20.10 -14.80 0.94
CA CYS A 179 21.37 -14.72 0.22
C CYS A 179 22.45 -14.03 1.08
N ASP A 180 23.64 -14.60 1.13
CA ASP A 180 24.83 -14.00 1.72
C ASP A 180 25.69 -13.26 0.66
N ASP A 181 26.82 -12.70 1.08
CA ASP A 181 27.79 -11.94 0.25
C ASP A 181 28.39 -12.74 -0.93
N SER A 182 28.03 -14.03 -1.10
CA SER A 182 28.45 -14.88 -2.22
C SER A 182 27.72 -14.60 -3.54
N GLY A 183 26.69 -13.75 -3.51
CA GLY A 183 25.92 -13.32 -4.68
C GLY A 183 24.66 -14.15 -4.92
N CYS A 184 23.50 -13.48 -4.94
CA CYS A 184 22.26 -14.09 -5.43
C CYS A 184 22.32 -14.24 -6.96
N GLN A 185 21.95 -15.42 -7.49
CA GLN A 185 21.42 -15.50 -8.84
C GLN A 185 19.92 -15.18 -8.75
N SER A 186 19.58 -13.89 -8.73
CA SER A 186 18.20 -13.50 -8.92
C SER A 186 17.78 -13.95 -10.30
N THR A 187 16.63 -14.64 -10.42
CA THR A 187 16.06 -14.81 -11.76
C THR A 187 15.70 -13.46 -12.36
N LEU A 188 15.66 -12.34 -11.59
CA LEU A 188 15.72 -10.95 -12.07
C LEU A 188 16.88 -10.78 -13.06
N ALA A 189 16.60 -11.05 -14.33
CA ALA A 189 17.43 -10.63 -15.44
C ALA A 189 17.18 -9.14 -15.70
N LEU A 190 17.38 -8.28 -14.68
CA LEU A 190 17.69 -6.89 -14.94
C LEU A 190 19.17 -6.87 -15.35
N GLY A 191 19.40 -7.29 -16.59
CA GLY A 191 20.63 -6.99 -17.30
C GLY A 191 20.69 -5.51 -17.61
N ARG A 192 20.83 -4.67 -16.58
CA ARG A 192 21.42 -3.32 -16.61
C ARG A 192 21.49 -2.76 -15.19
N PRO A 193 22.67 -2.29 -14.71
CA PRO A 193 22.67 -1.25 -13.69
C PRO A 193 21.82 -0.08 -14.21
N VAL A 194 21.10 0.59 -13.31
CA VAL A 194 20.31 1.77 -13.60
C VAL A 194 21.24 2.87 -14.13
N ASP A 195 21.54 2.84 -15.43
CA ASP A 195 22.14 3.95 -16.13
C ASP A 195 21.05 5.02 -16.23
N ALA A 196 21.18 6.05 -15.39
CA ALA A 196 20.32 7.23 -15.28
C ALA A 196 20.25 8.09 -16.57
N THR A 197 20.52 7.52 -17.74
CA THR A 197 20.60 8.20 -19.04
C THR A 197 19.77 7.55 -20.14
N ALA A 198 19.08 6.42 -19.90
CA ALA A 198 18.13 5.85 -20.84
C ALA A 198 16.69 6.24 -20.45
N GLY A 199 16.17 7.32 -21.04
CA GLY A 199 14.88 7.94 -20.70
C GLY A 199 13.61 7.18 -21.12
N SER A 200 13.50 5.88 -20.81
CA SER A 200 12.23 5.12 -20.99
C SER A 200 12.28 3.77 -20.25
N VAL A 201 12.31 3.80 -18.92
CA VAL A 201 12.25 2.61 -18.06
C VAL A 201 10.88 2.55 -17.39
N ASN A 202 10.33 1.34 -17.25
CA ASN A 202 8.99 1.05 -16.70
C ASN A 202 8.72 1.84 -15.40
N LEU A 203 7.79 2.80 -15.42
CA LEU A 203 7.48 3.67 -14.27
C LEU A 203 7.12 2.90 -12.99
N GLU A 204 6.48 1.72 -13.09
CA GLU A 204 6.15 0.87 -11.94
C GLU A 204 7.37 0.13 -11.35
N LEU A 205 8.31 -0.30 -12.20
CA LEU A 205 9.54 -0.99 -11.78
C LEU A 205 10.60 0.00 -11.27
N GLU A 206 10.71 1.16 -11.91
CA GLU A 206 11.59 2.26 -11.51
C GLU A 206 11.12 2.89 -10.19
N ARG A 207 9.80 2.98 -9.94
CA ARG A 207 9.26 3.41 -8.63
C ARG A 207 9.51 2.42 -7.51
N CYS A 208 9.52 1.12 -7.77
CA CYS A 208 10.01 0.12 -6.80
C CYS A 208 11.51 0.30 -6.50
N SER A 209 12.30 0.76 -7.48
CA SER A 209 13.71 1.09 -7.27
C SER A 209 13.95 2.43 -6.56
N GLN A 210 13.05 3.40 -6.74
CA GLN A 210 13.10 4.69 -6.05
C GLN A 210 12.41 4.66 -4.68
N LEU A 211 11.65 3.61 -4.36
CA LEU A 211 11.11 3.34 -3.04
C LEU A 211 12.22 3.09 -2.01
N PHE A 212 13.41 2.68 -2.45
CA PHE A 212 14.58 2.43 -1.60
C PHE A 212 15.87 2.80 -2.34
N SER A 213 16.46 3.96 -2.02
CA SER A 213 17.73 4.44 -2.60
C SER A 213 18.77 3.32 -2.71
N ALA A 214 19.00 2.84 -3.93
CA ALA A 214 19.96 1.78 -4.25
C ALA A 214 21.40 2.30 -4.21
N GLU A 215 21.82 2.95 -3.12
CA GLU A 215 23.19 3.44 -3.00
C GLU A 215 24.17 2.41 -2.40
N LYS A 216 23.69 1.30 -1.82
CA LYS A 216 24.57 0.21 -1.38
C LYS A 216 23.94 -1.16 -1.59
N ALA A 217 24.72 -2.07 -2.18
CA ALA A 217 24.41 -3.47 -2.39
C ALA A 217 24.25 -4.21 -1.05
N ASP A 218 23.06 -4.12 -0.46
CA ASP A 218 22.65 -4.90 0.72
C ASP A 218 21.84 -6.12 0.24
N PRO A 219 22.17 -7.36 0.64
CA PRO A 219 21.39 -8.57 0.32
C PRO A 219 19.91 -8.48 0.71
N THR A 220 19.56 -7.65 1.69
CA THR A 220 18.17 -7.39 2.12
C THR A 220 17.34 -6.61 1.09
N LEU A 221 17.97 -5.83 0.20
CA LEU A 221 17.27 -5.09 -0.85
C LEU A 221 16.73 -6.04 -1.94
N TYR A 222 17.47 -7.10 -2.32
CA TYR A 222 17.00 -8.09 -3.31
C TYR A 222 15.75 -8.85 -2.85
N ALA A 223 15.67 -9.11 -1.54
CA ALA A 223 14.49 -9.66 -0.87
C ALA A 223 13.25 -8.75 -0.94
N LEU A 224 13.46 -7.46 -1.13
CA LEU A 224 12.41 -6.45 -1.17
C LEU A 224 11.93 -6.21 -2.60
N TYR A 225 12.85 -6.19 -3.58
CA TYR A 225 12.53 -6.06 -5.02
C TYR A 225 11.69 -7.23 -5.57
N ALA A 226 12.01 -8.47 -5.21
CA ALA A 226 11.20 -9.62 -5.65
C ALA A 226 9.84 -9.68 -4.91
N SER A 227 9.74 -9.15 -3.67
CA SER A 227 8.46 -8.97 -2.97
C SER A 227 7.57 -7.95 -3.68
N CYS A 228 8.14 -6.84 -4.14
CA CYS A 228 7.44 -5.83 -4.95
C CYS A 228 6.93 -6.40 -6.29
N THR A 229 7.68 -7.31 -6.92
CA THR A 229 7.28 -7.93 -8.18
C THR A 229 6.08 -8.86 -7.99
N MET A 230 6.09 -9.70 -6.95
CA MET A 230 4.96 -10.60 -6.63
C MET A 230 3.72 -9.83 -6.18
N LEU A 231 3.91 -8.75 -5.42
CA LEU A 231 2.84 -7.85 -5.00
C LEU A 231 2.16 -7.17 -6.20
N SER A 232 2.96 -6.61 -7.11
CA SER A 232 2.48 -5.98 -8.33
C SER A 232 1.81 -7.01 -9.24
N TRP A 233 2.37 -8.22 -9.33
CA TRP A 233 1.75 -9.33 -10.05
C TRP A 233 0.35 -9.63 -9.51
N PHE A 234 0.20 -9.74 -8.19
CA PHE A 234 -1.08 -10.03 -7.55
C PHE A 234 -2.09 -8.91 -7.79
N PHE A 235 -1.67 -7.65 -7.62
CA PHE A 235 -2.55 -6.51 -7.86
C PHE A 235 -3.01 -6.45 -9.32
N GLN A 236 -2.07 -6.51 -10.27
CA GLN A 236 -2.35 -6.42 -11.71
C GLN A 236 -3.09 -7.65 -12.26
N TRP A 237 -2.86 -8.83 -11.69
CA TRP A 237 -3.63 -10.04 -11.99
C TRP A 237 -5.13 -9.86 -11.74
N ALA A 238 -5.48 -9.18 -10.65
CA ALA A 238 -6.87 -8.95 -10.29
C ALA A 238 -7.58 -8.07 -11.36
N PHE A 239 -6.88 -7.08 -11.92
CA PHE A 239 -7.37 -6.23 -13.01
C PHE A 239 -7.52 -7.01 -14.33
N CYS A 240 -6.50 -7.80 -14.67
CA CYS A 240 -6.51 -8.64 -15.88
C CYS A 240 -7.69 -9.61 -15.90
N THR A 241 -7.90 -10.33 -14.79
CA THR A 241 -9.03 -11.26 -14.68
C THR A 241 -10.36 -10.54 -14.67
N ALA A 242 -10.46 -9.34 -14.06
CA ALA A 242 -11.67 -8.52 -14.11
C ALA A 242 -12.01 -8.08 -15.54
N GLY A 243 -11.01 -7.65 -16.32
CA GLY A 243 -11.18 -7.31 -17.74
C GLY A 243 -11.69 -8.50 -18.57
N ALA A 244 -11.18 -9.70 -18.30
CA ALA A 244 -11.66 -10.92 -18.96
C ALA A 244 -13.10 -11.28 -18.59
N THR A 245 -13.52 -11.01 -17.35
CA THR A 245 -14.88 -11.32 -16.88
C THR A 245 -15.95 -10.39 -17.46
N ILE A 246 -15.60 -9.19 -17.91
CA ILE A 246 -16.56 -8.31 -18.63
C ILE A 246 -17.17 -9.05 -19.84
N VAL A 247 -16.39 -9.93 -20.48
CA VAL A 247 -16.84 -10.68 -21.64
C VAL A 247 -17.82 -11.80 -21.27
N SER A 248 -17.75 -12.40 -20.07
CA SER A 248 -18.68 -13.49 -19.68
C SER A 248 -20.12 -13.04 -19.72
N GLY A 249 -20.41 -11.84 -19.20
CA GLY A 249 -21.74 -11.25 -19.22
C GLY A 249 -22.21 -10.95 -20.65
N ALA A 250 -21.34 -10.39 -21.50
CA ALA A 250 -21.68 -10.03 -22.87
C ALA A 250 -22.11 -11.25 -23.72
N VAL A 251 -21.39 -12.37 -23.57
CA VAL A 251 -21.60 -13.60 -24.34
C VAL A 251 -22.42 -14.65 -23.59
N ALA A 252 -23.06 -14.25 -22.49
CA ALA A 252 -23.86 -15.12 -21.64
C ALA A 252 -24.92 -15.90 -22.46
N GLU A 253 -25.19 -17.13 -22.01
CA GLU A 253 -26.19 -18.05 -22.59
C GLU A 253 -25.92 -18.55 -24.02
N ARG A 254 -24.85 -18.10 -24.69
CA ARG A 254 -24.53 -18.47 -26.09
C ARG A 254 -23.23 -19.26 -26.25
N VAL A 255 -22.31 -19.16 -25.29
CA VAL A 255 -20.98 -19.79 -25.36
C VAL A 255 -20.92 -21.07 -24.53
N LYS A 256 -20.24 -22.10 -25.06
CA LYS A 256 -19.93 -23.35 -24.35
C LYS A 256 -18.75 -23.15 -23.40
N GLY A 257 -18.75 -23.82 -22.25
CA GLY A 257 -17.71 -23.70 -21.22
C GLY A 257 -16.26 -23.83 -21.75
N PRO A 258 -15.90 -24.90 -22.50
CA PRO A 258 -14.54 -25.07 -23.03
C PRO A 258 -14.10 -23.95 -24.00
N THR A 259 -15.02 -23.47 -24.82
CA THR A 259 -14.75 -22.33 -25.73
C THR A 259 -14.48 -21.07 -24.94
N TYR A 260 -15.24 -20.84 -23.86
CA TYR A 260 -15.02 -19.71 -22.97
C TYR A 260 -13.69 -19.81 -22.22
N ALA A 261 -13.30 -21.01 -21.77
CA ALA A 261 -12.00 -21.25 -21.16
C ALA A 261 -10.84 -20.88 -22.11
N ALA A 262 -10.92 -21.31 -23.37
CA ALA A 262 -9.91 -20.95 -24.38
C ALA A 262 -9.87 -19.43 -24.62
N PHE A 263 -11.04 -18.78 -24.70
CA PHE A 263 -11.11 -17.31 -24.79
C PHE A 263 -10.47 -16.64 -23.57
N ALA A 264 -10.82 -17.04 -22.35
CA ALA A 264 -10.29 -16.47 -21.12
C ALA A 264 -8.76 -16.60 -21.06
N PHE A 265 -8.23 -17.77 -21.46
CA PHE A 265 -6.79 -17.97 -21.57
C PHE A 265 -6.15 -16.97 -22.54
N VAL A 266 -6.66 -16.84 -23.78
CA VAL A 266 -6.10 -15.91 -24.79
C VAL A 266 -6.22 -14.46 -24.35
N MET A 267 -7.35 -14.10 -23.72
CA MET A 267 -7.57 -12.76 -23.19
C MET A 267 -6.52 -12.39 -22.15
N THR A 268 -6.27 -13.25 -21.16
CA THR A 268 -5.35 -12.94 -20.06
C THR A 268 -3.88 -13.23 -20.36
N SER A 269 -3.59 -14.09 -21.34
CA SER A 269 -2.21 -14.42 -21.75
C SER A 269 -1.67 -13.56 -22.87
N PHE A 270 -2.53 -12.91 -23.67
CA PHE A 270 -2.09 -12.16 -24.84
C PHE A 270 -2.83 -10.83 -25.04
N ILE A 271 -4.15 -10.83 -25.26
CA ILE A 271 -4.89 -9.61 -25.66
C ILE A 271 -4.75 -8.49 -24.64
N TYR A 272 -5.13 -8.76 -23.39
CA TYR A 272 -5.04 -7.78 -22.31
C TYR A 272 -3.58 -7.39 -22.01
N PRO A 273 -2.64 -8.33 -21.85
CA PRO A 273 -1.22 -8.01 -21.67
C PRO A 273 -0.60 -7.10 -22.74
N VAL A 274 -0.96 -7.26 -24.02
CA VAL A 274 -0.45 -6.40 -25.09
C VAL A 274 -0.95 -4.96 -24.92
N VAL A 275 -2.22 -4.79 -24.53
CA VAL A 275 -2.77 -3.46 -24.22
C VAL A 275 -2.04 -2.84 -23.04
N VAL A 276 -1.84 -3.61 -21.96
CA VAL A 276 -1.07 -3.17 -20.79
C VAL A 276 0.35 -2.77 -21.20
N SER A 277 1.04 -3.59 -22.00
CA SER A 277 2.42 -3.33 -22.41
C SER A 277 2.57 -2.02 -23.18
N ALA A 278 1.58 -1.70 -24.03
CA ALA A 278 1.55 -0.44 -24.76
C ALA A 278 1.27 0.77 -23.84
N THR A 279 0.45 0.59 -22.80
CA THR A 279 0.04 1.65 -21.86
C THR A 279 0.86 1.59 -20.56
N TRP A 280 0.34 0.97 -19.49
CA TRP A 280 0.95 0.94 -18.16
C TRP A 280 2.32 0.26 -18.09
N GLY A 281 2.60 -0.63 -19.03
CA GLY A 281 3.90 -1.25 -19.20
C GLY A 281 4.98 -0.30 -19.74
N GLY A 282 4.67 0.96 -20.04
CA GLY A 282 5.66 1.92 -20.55
C GLY A 282 5.98 1.76 -22.04
N GLY A 283 5.04 1.22 -22.81
CA GLY A 283 5.17 1.10 -24.27
C GLY A 283 4.85 2.40 -25.00
N TRP A 284 4.71 2.29 -26.32
CA TRP A 284 4.57 3.43 -27.23
C TRP A 284 3.40 4.38 -26.92
N LEU A 285 2.30 3.89 -26.33
CA LEU A 285 1.14 4.71 -25.96
C LEU A 285 1.43 5.60 -24.74
N ALA A 286 2.20 5.10 -23.78
CA ALA A 286 2.59 5.88 -22.60
C ALA A 286 3.68 6.92 -22.87
N SER A 287 4.42 6.80 -23.97
CA SER A 287 5.50 7.74 -24.30
C SER A 287 4.98 9.15 -24.60
N GLU A 288 5.43 10.16 -23.84
CA GLU A 288 5.04 11.56 -24.01
C GLU A 288 5.53 12.16 -25.35
N GLY A 289 6.69 11.74 -25.83
CA GLY A 289 7.28 12.17 -27.10
C GLY A 289 7.00 11.25 -28.29
N GLY A 290 6.29 10.14 -28.08
CA GLY A 290 5.95 9.19 -29.14
C GLY A 290 4.50 9.34 -29.62
N PRO A 291 4.04 8.43 -30.51
CA PRO A 291 2.70 8.52 -31.10
C PRO A 291 1.54 8.44 -30.09
N GLY A 292 1.82 8.01 -28.85
CA GLY A 292 0.87 7.97 -27.75
C GLY A 292 0.60 9.29 -27.04
N ALA A 293 1.47 10.29 -27.20
CA ALA A 293 1.36 11.62 -26.58
C ALA A 293 1.13 11.61 -25.05
N GLY A 294 1.66 10.60 -24.35
CA GLY A 294 1.50 10.48 -22.89
C GLY A 294 0.10 10.02 -22.49
N TYR A 295 -0.37 8.91 -23.05
CA TYR A 295 -1.66 8.31 -22.68
C TYR A 295 -1.78 8.12 -21.16
N MET A 296 -2.85 8.66 -20.58
CA MET A 296 -3.14 8.54 -19.16
C MET A 296 -4.40 7.71 -18.93
N ASP A 297 -4.26 6.64 -18.15
CA ASP A 297 -5.36 5.86 -17.62
C ASP A 297 -5.05 5.52 -16.17
N PHE A 298 -5.78 6.13 -15.24
CA PHE A 298 -5.44 6.06 -13.82
C PHE A 298 -5.68 4.67 -13.23
N ALA A 299 -6.81 4.04 -13.55
CA ALA A 299 -7.22 2.76 -12.96
C ALA A 299 -7.74 1.74 -13.97
N GLY A 300 -7.79 2.04 -15.27
CA GLY A 300 -8.08 1.03 -16.30
C GLY A 300 -9.39 1.26 -17.02
N SER A 301 -9.82 2.50 -17.18
CA SER A 301 -10.99 2.81 -18.00
C SER A 301 -10.81 2.35 -19.44
N GLY A 302 -9.61 2.58 -20.01
CA GLY A 302 -9.22 2.04 -21.30
C GLY A 302 -8.69 0.62 -21.17
N VAL A 303 -7.70 0.41 -20.29
CA VAL A 303 -6.96 -0.85 -20.23
C VAL A 303 -7.85 -2.04 -19.84
N VAL A 304 -8.74 -1.87 -18.86
CA VAL A 304 -9.63 -2.94 -18.37
C VAL A 304 -11.00 -2.85 -19.03
N HIS A 305 -11.70 -1.73 -18.85
CA HIS A 305 -13.12 -1.64 -19.21
C HIS A 305 -13.34 -1.54 -20.72
N LEU A 306 -12.60 -0.69 -21.42
CA LEU A 306 -12.71 -0.59 -22.88
C LEU A 306 -12.22 -1.86 -23.56
N THR A 307 -11.08 -2.42 -23.15
CA THR A 307 -10.56 -3.69 -23.70
C THR A 307 -11.58 -4.82 -23.53
N GLY A 308 -12.11 -5.01 -22.32
CA GLY A 308 -13.14 -6.00 -22.03
C GLY A 308 -14.44 -5.73 -22.80
N GLY A 309 -14.85 -4.46 -22.89
CA GLY A 309 -16.04 -4.03 -23.63
C GLY A 309 -15.95 -4.29 -25.13
N ILE A 310 -14.81 -3.97 -25.76
CA ILE A 310 -14.55 -4.24 -27.18
C ILE A 310 -14.47 -5.74 -27.45
N ALA A 311 -13.79 -6.50 -26.58
CA ALA A 311 -13.74 -7.96 -26.70
C ALA A 311 -15.14 -8.58 -26.56
N GLY A 312 -15.95 -8.07 -25.64
CA GLY A 312 -17.36 -8.42 -25.47
C GLY A 312 -18.18 -8.11 -26.71
N LEU A 313 -18.04 -6.90 -27.25
CA LEU A 313 -18.71 -6.46 -28.48
C LEU A 313 -18.34 -7.37 -29.66
N ALA A 314 -17.04 -7.60 -29.90
CA ALA A 314 -16.56 -8.50 -30.94
C ALA A 314 -17.14 -9.92 -30.76
N GLY A 315 -17.13 -10.44 -29.53
CA GLY A 315 -17.74 -11.73 -29.18
C GLY A 315 -19.23 -11.79 -29.53
N THR A 316 -20.00 -10.74 -29.20
CA THR A 316 -21.43 -10.69 -29.53
C THR A 316 -21.72 -10.57 -31.01
N ILE A 317 -20.87 -9.87 -31.78
CA ILE A 317 -20.98 -9.78 -33.26
C ILE A 317 -20.77 -11.17 -33.88
N VAL A 318 -19.74 -11.89 -33.44
CA VAL A 318 -19.42 -13.22 -33.97
C VAL A 318 -20.50 -14.25 -33.61
N LEU A 319 -21.02 -14.20 -32.39
CA LEU A 319 -22.03 -15.16 -31.91
C LEU A 319 -23.44 -14.87 -32.42
N GLY A 320 -23.73 -13.61 -32.77
CA GLY A 320 -25.08 -13.14 -33.09
C GLY A 320 -26.00 -13.10 -31.86
N PRO A 321 -27.27 -12.68 -32.02
CA PRO A 321 -28.23 -12.50 -30.94
C PRO A 321 -28.59 -13.80 -30.20
N ARG A 322 -29.08 -13.67 -28.95
CA ARG A 322 -29.66 -14.81 -28.22
C ARG A 322 -30.88 -15.29 -28.99
N LYS A 323 -31.01 -16.61 -29.16
CA LYS A 323 -32.21 -17.21 -29.75
C LYS A 323 -33.45 -16.76 -28.97
N GLY A 324 -34.41 -16.13 -29.66
CA GLY A 324 -35.64 -15.61 -29.08
C GLY A 324 -35.56 -14.18 -28.56
N ARG A 325 -34.40 -13.51 -28.58
CA ARG A 325 -34.22 -12.18 -27.95
C ARG A 325 -35.10 -11.09 -28.55
N PHE A 326 -35.36 -11.16 -29.84
CA PHE A 326 -36.15 -10.14 -30.54
C PHE A 326 -37.58 -10.60 -30.81
N GLU A 327 -37.84 -11.90 -30.68
CA GLU A 327 -39.17 -12.51 -30.84
C GLU A 327 -39.96 -12.54 -29.52
N TYR A 328 -39.29 -12.79 -28.40
CA TYR A 328 -39.87 -12.94 -27.05
C TYR A 328 -39.04 -12.13 -26.03
N PRO A 329 -39.08 -10.79 -26.07
CA PRO A 329 -38.23 -9.94 -25.23
C PRO A 329 -38.44 -10.15 -23.72
N GLU A 330 -39.66 -10.48 -23.29
CA GLU A 330 -40.07 -10.77 -21.91
C GLU A 330 -39.30 -11.95 -21.29
N ASP A 331 -38.90 -12.93 -22.11
CA ASP A 331 -38.13 -14.09 -21.66
C ASP A 331 -36.72 -13.72 -21.17
N PHE A 332 -36.27 -12.48 -21.38
CA PHE A 332 -34.92 -12.02 -21.09
C PHE A 332 -34.85 -10.96 -20.00
N GLU A 333 -35.93 -10.80 -19.23
CA GLU A 333 -35.90 -10.06 -17.98
C GLU A 333 -34.96 -10.74 -16.97
N ALA A 334 -34.40 -9.93 -16.06
CA ALA A 334 -33.53 -10.43 -15.00
C ALA A 334 -34.34 -11.36 -14.08
N HIS A 335 -33.91 -12.62 -13.95
CA HIS A 335 -34.67 -13.60 -13.17
C HIS A 335 -34.58 -13.36 -11.65
N ASN A 336 -33.56 -12.61 -11.19
CA ASN A 336 -33.32 -12.35 -9.77
C ASN A 336 -32.70 -10.96 -9.56
N LEU A 337 -33.56 -9.94 -9.47
CA LEU A 337 -33.18 -8.55 -9.19
C LEU A 337 -32.38 -8.39 -7.88
N PRO A 338 -32.76 -9.02 -6.75
CA PRO A 338 -31.93 -8.97 -5.54
C PRO A 338 -30.48 -9.39 -5.78
N LEU A 339 -30.24 -10.43 -6.56
CA LEU A 339 -28.89 -10.90 -6.88
C LEU A 339 -28.12 -9.89 -7.75
N VAL A 340 -28.80 -9.21 -8.67
CA VAL A 340 -28.21 -8.11 -9.45
C VAL A 340 -27.77 -6.96 -8.54
N VAL A 341 -28.62 -6.57 -7.58
CA VAL A 341 -28.34 -5.50 -6.62
C VAL A 341 -27.19 -5.88 -5.69
N PHE A 342 -27.19 -7.09 -5.11
CA PHE A 342 -26.07 -7.57 -4.29
C PHE A 342 -24.77 -7.66 -5.08
N GLY A 343 -24.83 -8.11 -6.34
CA GLY A 343 -23.70 -8.08 -7.27
C GLY A 343 -23.14 -6.67 -7.47
N THR A 344 -24.03 -5.70 -7.70
CA THR A 344 -23.67 -4.28 -7.89
C THR A 344 -22.99 -3.70 -6.66
N PHE A 345 -23.52 -3.92 -5.46
CA PHE A 345 -22.87 -3.48 -4.22
C PHE A 345 -21.53 -4.15 -3.97
N ALA A 346 -21.40 -5.45 -4.27
CA ALA A 346 -20.12 -6.15 -4.17
C ALA A 346 -19.08 -5.62 -5.16
N LEU A 347 -19.50 -5.26 -6.38
CA LEU A 347 -18.64 -4.59 -7.37
C LEU A 347 -18.21 -3.21 -6.87
N TRP A 348 -19.16 -2.39 -6.37
CA TRP A 348 -18.84 -1.07 -5.82
C TRP A 348 -17.87 -1.17 -4.65
N PHE A 349 -18.08 -2.13 -3.74
CA PHE A 349 -17.14 -2.39 -2.64
C PHE A 349 -15.74 -2.78 -3.16
N GLY A 350 -15.66 -3.69 -4.14
CA GLY A 350 -14.39 -4.04 -4.76
C GLY A 350 -13.72 -2.88 -5.51
N TRP A 351 -14.50 -1.92 -6.02
CA TRP A 351 -13.99 -0.72 -6.69
C TRP A 351 -13.17 0.20 -5.78
N TYR A 352 -13.32 0.11 -4.45
CA TYR A 352 -12.42 0.79 -3.51
C TYR A 352 -11.01 0.17 -3.46
N GLY A 353 -10.84 -1.09 -3.85
CA GLY A 353 -9.53 -1.66 -4.13
C GLY A 353 -9.03 -1.32 -5.53
N PHE A 354 -9.94 -1.17 -6.48
CA PHE A 354 -9.62 -0.92 -7.89
C PHE A 354 -9.09 0.51 -8.09
N ASN A 355 -9.90 1.53 -7.76
CA ASN A 355 -9.55 2.92 -8.02
C ASN A 355 -8.53 3.47 -7.00
N PRO A 356 -8.82 3.54 -5.69
CA PRO A 356 -7.83 3.96 -4.69
C PRO A 356 -6.54 3.14 -4.72
N GLY A 357 -6.62 1.83 -4.96
CA GLY A 357 -5.44 0.97 -5.04
C GLY A 357 -4.46 1.38 -6.15
N SER A 358 -4.96 1.97 -7.24
CA SER A 358 -4.14 2.51 -8.34
C SER A 358 -3.32 3.75 -7.97
N THR A 359 -3.37 4.24 -6.72
CA THR A 359 -2.33 5.14 -6.21
C THR A 359 -0.99 4.42 -6.02
N LEU A 360 -1.00 3.09 -5.88
CA LEU A 360 0.13 2.18 -5.74
C LEU A 360 1.01 2.39 -4.49
N THR A 361 0.74 3.41 -3.67
CA THR A 361 1.51 3.73 -2.46
C THR A 361 0.62 4.33 -1.37
N MET A 362 1.04 4.12 -0.12
CA MET A 362 0.42 4.50 1.15
C MET A 362 1.48 4.81 2.23
N LYS A 363 2.70 5.21 1.83
CA LYS A 363 3.81 5.43 2.78
C LYS A 363 3.80 6.81 3.42
N SER A 364 3.10 7.79 2.84
CA SER A 364 3.05 9.17 3.34
C SER A 364 1.63 9.70 3.51
N GLY A 365 1.48 10.76 4.31
CA GLY A 365 0.20 11.44 4.47
C GLY A 365 -0.36 12.03 3.17
N THR A 366 0.51 12.43 2.23
CA THR A 366 0.09 12.90 0.91
C THR A 366 -0.45 11.76 0.04
N ASP A 367 0.14 10.56 0.12
CA ASP A 367 -0.36 9.38 -0.59
C ASP A 367 -1.73 8.94 -0.06
N GLY A 368 -1.89 8.95 1.27
CA GLY A 368 -3.17 8.70 1.91
C GLY A 368 -4.25 9.72 1.54
N ALA A 369 -3.90 11.01 1.44
CA ALA A 369 -4.82 12.05 1.00
C ALA A 369 -5.25 11.85 -0.47
N LEU A 370 -4.32 11.46 -1.36
CA LEU A 370 -4.64 11.13 -2.75
C LEU A 370 -5.59 9.93 -2.84
N ALA A 371 -5.30 8.84 -2.13
CA ALA A 371 -6.16 7.66 -2.10
C ALA A 371 -7.57 7.99 -1.56
N ALA A 372 -7.66 8.84 -0.54
CA ALA A 372 -8.93 9.32 0.01
C ALA A 372 -9.72 10.15 -1.02
N GLN A 373 -9.05 11.06 -1.75
CA GLN A 373 -9.67 11.83 -2.82
C GLN A 373 -10.21 10.92 -3.93
N VAL A 374 -9.44 9.92 -4.34
CA VAL A 374 -9.85 8.93 -5.34
C VAL A 374 -11.05 8.12 -4.86
N ALA A 375 -11.07 7.71 -3.58
CA ALA A 375 -12.19 7.00 -2.97
C ALA A 375 -13.46 7.85 -2.98
N MET A 376 -13.37 9.13 -2.60
CA MET A 376 -14.49 10.07 -2.67
C MET A 376 -15.02 10.21 -4.11
N ASN A 377 -14.14 10.40 -5.09
CA ASN A 377 -14.54 10.51 -6.49
C ASN A 377 -15.21 9.23 -7.00
N THR A 378 -14.74 8.07 -6.57
CA THR A 378 -15.32 6.76 -6.92
C THR A 378 -16.76 6.65 -6.42
N THR A 379 -17.01 7.01 -5.15
CA THR A 379 -18.36 6.98 -4.56
C THR A 379 -19.28 8.01 -5.20
N LEU A 380 -18.80 9.23 -5.42
CA LEU A 380 -19.59 10.31 -6.03
C LEU A 380 -19.96 9.99 -7.48
N ALA A 381 -19.05 9.42 -8.27
CA ALA A 381 -19.32 9.01 -9.64
C ALA A 381 -20.36 7.89 -9.71
N ALA A 382 -20.26 6.87 -8.84
CA ALA A 382 -21.23 5.78 -8.78
C ALA A 382 -22.64 6.30 -8.37
N ALA A 383 -22.70 7.17 -7.35
CA ALA A 383 -23.96 7.78 -6.92
C ALA A 383 -24.59 8.67 -7.99
N ALA A 384 -23.78 9.50 -8.66
CA ALA A 384 -24.26 10.37 -9.74
C ALA A 384 -24.77 9.56 -10.94
N GLY A 385 -24.08 8.47 -11.30
CA GLY A 385 -24.52 7.56 -12.36
C GLY A 385 -25.89 6.94 -12.09
N GLU A 386 -26.12 6.47 -10.85
CA GLU A 386 -27.42 5.92 -10.46
C GLU A 386 -28.53 7.00 -10.44
N CYS A 387 -28.24 8.19 -9.93
CA CYS A 387 -29.20 9.29 -9.94
C CYS A 387 -29.64 9.69 -11.35
N GLU A 388 -28.71 9.70 -12.31
CA GLU A 388 -29.02 9.99 -13.72
C GLU A 388 -29.89 8.90 -14.36
N ILE A 389 -29.61 7.62 -14.09
CA ILE A 389 -30.42 6.50 -14.57
C ILE A 389 -31.83 6.57 -13.97
N PHE A 390 -31.95 6.85 -12.67
CA PHE A 390 -33.25 6.99 -12.01
C PHE A 390 -34.03 8.19 -12.56
N GLY A 391 -33.36 9.34 -12.74
CA GLY A 391 -33.96 10.56 -13.29
C GLY A 391 -34.46 10.38 -14.73
N SER A 392 -33.64 9.78 -15.60
CA SER A 392 -34.00 9.50 -16.99
C SER A 392 -35.11 8.45 -17.11
N SER A 393 -35.09 7.40 -16.28
CA SER A 393 -36.14 6.38 -16.23
C SER A 393 -37.46 6.94 -15.71
N ALA A 394 -37.42 7.81 -14.70
CA ALA A 394 -38.59 8.53 -14.20
C ALA A 394 -39.15 9.49 -15.28
N CYS A 395 -38.28 10.16 -16.03
CA CYS A 395 -38.69 11.04 -17.13
C CYS A 395 -39.35 10.25 -18.29
N GLN A 396 -38.82 9.06 -18.62
CA GLN A 396 -39.46 8.14 -19.59
C GLN A 396 -40.82 7.64 -19.08
N MET A 397 -40.94 7.32 -17.80
CA MET A 397 -42.19 6.89 -17.19
C MET A 397 -43.24 8.02 -17.17
N MET A 398 -42.82 9.28 -16.93
CA MET A 398 -43.70 10.46 -17.04
C MET A 398 -44.15 10.71 -18.48
N ASN A 399 -43.30 10.51 -19.48
CA ASN A 399 -43.68 10.62 -20.90
C ASN A 399 -44.70 9.53 -21.31
N ILE A 400 -44.55 8.30 -20.81
CA ILE A 400 -45.53 7.23 -21.03
C ILE A 400 -46.87 7.59 -20.36
N ILE A 401 -46.85 8.09 -19.12
CA ILE A 401 -48.06 8.55 -18.42
C ILE A 401 -48.72 9.70 -19.18
N TYR A 402 -47.95 10.67 -19.70
CA TYR A 402 -48.48 11.75 -20.53
C TYR A 402 -49.11 11.23 -21.82
N ILE A 403 -48.48 10.27 -22.51
CA ILE A 403 -49.05 9.63 -23.71
C ILE A 403 -50.32 8.86 -23.37
N TYR A 404 -50.37 8.12 -22.26
CA TYR A 404 -51.56 7.40 -21.81
C TYR A 404 -52.68 8.36 -21.40
N MET A 405 -52.39 9.45 -20.68
CA MET A 405 -53.37 10.49 -20.34
C MET A 405 -53.86 11.23 -21.58
N TYR A 406 -52.99 11.47 -22.56
CA TYR A 406 -53.36 12.08 -23.85
C TYR A 406 -54.27 11.15 -24.66
N ILE A 407 -53.97 9.84 -24.73
CA ILE A 407 -54.82 8.85 -25.42
C ILE A 407 -56.18 8.68 -24.72
N ILE A 408 -56.21 8.64 -23.39
CA ILE A 408 -57.48 8.56 -22.62
C ILE A 408 -58.34 9.81 -22.84
N SER A 409 -57.75 10.99 -23.02
CA SER A 409 -58.47 12.24 -23.28
C SER A 409 -59.10 12.32 -24.69
N TYR A 410 -58.78 11.40 -25.60
CA TYR A 410 -59.40 11.29 -26.94
C TYR A 410 -60.39 10.12 -27.06
N ILE A 411 -60.48 9.25 -26.05
CA ILE A 411 -61.39 8.09 -26.01
C ILE A 411 -62.64 8.36 -25.13
N ILE A 412 -62.64 9.46 -24.38
CA ILE A 412 -63.80 10.02 -23.67
C ILE A 412 -64.22 11.28 -24.42
#